data_AF-A0A182SX52-F1
#
_entry.id   AF-A0A182SX52-F1
#
_cell.length_a   1.000
_cell.length_b   1.000
_cell.length_c   1.000
_cell.angle_alpha   90.00
_cell.angle_beta   90.00
_cell.angle_gamma   90.00
#
_symmetry.space_group_name_H-M   'P 1'
#
loop_
_entity.id
_entity.type
_entity.pdbx_description
1 polymer ?
#
loop_
_entity_poly.entity_id
_entity_poly.type
_entity_poly.pdbx_seq_one_letter_code
_entity_poly.pdbx_strand_id
1 'polypeptide(L)'
;RYSGQNLNHITTTAPSIDNIPQVIKDLISSWWDERLDVNSRMVNSMYDPGRHIMIFHFAVMAADKSNKLGCAMSQWSNNGNPYLYLVCNYSFTDIVGLPMYAQGEPCSGCTKGCNSAYAGLCNPDEPVSVPF
;
A
#
# COMPACT_ATOMS: atom_id res chain seq x y z
N ARG A 1 11.17 -1.44 13.09
CA ARG A 1 11.69 -0.05 12.94
C ARG A 1 11.47 0.30 11.47
N TYR A 2 10.95 1.49 11.15
CA TYR A 2 10.49 1.91 9.80
C TYR A 2 9.12 1.35 9.34
N SER A 3 8.08 1.44 10.17
CA SER A 3 6.72 1.06 9.73
C SER A 3 6.17 2.09 8.74
N GLY A 4 5.69 1.64 7.59
CA GLY A 4 4.97 2.47 6.62
C GLY A 4 3.51 2.65 7.01
N GLN A 5 2.84 3.65 6.44
CA GLN A 5 1.44 3.94 6.75
C GLN A 5 0.70 4.52 5.54
N ASN A 6 -0.46 3.94 5.24
CA ASN A 6 -1.44 4.51 4.32
C ASN A 6 -2.66 5.00 5.10
N LEU A 7 -3.15 6.18 4.72
CA LEU A 7 -4.30 6.84 5.32
C LEU A 7 -5.30 7.19 4.22
N ASN A 8 -6.58 6.97 4.48
CA ASN A 8 -7.64 7.41 3.60
C ASN A 8 -8.93 7.63 4.37
N HIS A 9 -9.85 8.36 3.77
CA HIS A 9 -11.10 8.67 4.40
C HIS A 9 -12.18 8.95 3.39
N ILE A 10 -13.42 8.81 3.85
CA ILE A 10 -14.58 9.33 3.13
C ILE A 10 -15.43 10.16 4.07
N THR A 11 -16.11 11.13 3.48
CA THR A 11 -17.23 11.83 4.10
C THR A 11 -18.40 11.84 3.12
N THR A 12 -19.61 11.85 3.64
CA THR A 12 -20.82 11.87 2.81
C THR A 12 -21.88 12.76 3.44
N THR A 13 -22.75 13.33 2.61
CA THR A 13 -23.96 14.03 3.06
C THR A 13 -25.15 13.09 3.23
N ALA A 14 -24.99 11.81 2.92
CA ALA A 14 -25.98 10.78 3.23
C ALA A 14 -26.13 10.62 4.76
N PRO A 15 -27.25 10.08 5.26
CA PRO A 15 -27.47 9.89 6.69
C PRO A 15 -26.45 8.95 7.36
N SER A 16 -25.89 8.00 6.60
CA SER A 16 -24.92 7.01 7.07
C SER A 16 -23.92 6.64 5.96
N ILE A 17 -22.82 6.00 6.36
CA ILE A 17 -21.93 5.30 5.45
C ILE A 17 -22.35 3.83 5.45
N ASP A 18 -22.95 3.41 4.34
CA ASP A 18 -23.42 2.04 4.16
C ASP A 18 -22.41 1.21 3.35
N ASN A 19 -22.56 -0.12 3.38
CA ASN A 19 -21.70 -1.06 2.66
C ASN A 19 -20.19 -0.86 2.91
N ILE A 20 -19.81 -0.92 4.20
CA ILE A 20 -18.43 -0.79 4.67
C ILE A 20 -17.42 -1.66 3.88
N PRO A 21 -17.71 -2.92 3.53
CA PRO A 21 -16.76 -3.72 2.73
C PRO A 21 -16.42 -3.10 1.38
N GLN A 22 -17.39 -2.51 0.67
CA GLN A 22 -17.14 -1.84 -0.59
C GLN A 22 -16.37 -0.53 -0.39
N VAL A 23 -16.72 0.26 0.64
CA VAL A 23 -15.99 1.48 0.98
C VAL A 23 -14.51 1.19 1.24
N ILE A 24 -14.20 0.16 2.04
CA ILE A 24 -12.81 -0.24 2.30
C ILE A 24 -12.11 -0.63 0.98
N LYS A 25 -12.79 -1.38 0.11
CA LYS A 25 -12.26 -1.78 -1.20
C LYS A 25 -11.95 -0.56 -2.07
N ASP A 26 -12.83 0.43 -2.10
CA ASP A 26 -12.63 1.65 -2.90
C ASP A 26 -11.47 2.48 -2.36
N LEU A 27 -11.37 2.65 -1.04
CA LEU A 27 -10.26 3.37 -0.41
C LEU A 27 -8.91 2.70 -0.69
N ILE A 28 -8.83 1.37 -0.57
CA ILE A 28 -7.61 0.61 -0.88
C ILE A 28 -7.30 0.67 -2.39
N SER A 29 -8.31 0.59 -3.25
CA SER A 29 -8.12 0.66 -4.70
C SER A 29 -7.57 2.02 -5.11
N SER A 30 -8.02 3.11 -4.48
CA SER A 30 -7.49 4.45 -4.76
C SER A 30 -6.00 4.59 -4.44
N TRP A 31 -5.51 3.95 -3.36
CA TRP A 31 -4.07 3.88 -3.08
C TRP A 31 -3.32 3.09 -4.14
N TRP A 32 -3.91 1.98 -4.62
CA TRP A 32 -3.28 1.12 -5.61
C TRP A 32 -3.23 1.76 -7.01
N ASP A 33 -4.25 2.54 -7.37
CA ASP A 33 -4.36 3.19 -8.67
C ASP A 33 -3.30 4.28 -8.91
N GLU A 34 -2.66 4.77 -7.85
CA GLU A 34 -1.45 5.61 -7.94
C GLU A 34 -0.33 4.97 -8.78
N ARG A 35 -0.32 3.65 -8.94
CA ARG A 35 0.59 2.94 -9.86
C ARG A 35 0.54 3.45 -11.30
N LEU A 36 -0.56 4.08 -11.72
CA LEU A 36 -0.73 4.61 -13.07
C LEU A 36 0.22 5.78 -13.34
N ASP A 37 0.69 6.47 -12.30
CA ASP A 37 1.68 7.54 -12.38
C ASP A 37 3.13 7.05 -12.19
N VAL A 38 3.31 5.75 -11.93
CA VAL A 38 4.63 5.14 -11.66
C VAL A 38 5.23 4.55 -12.93
N ASN A 39 6.42 5.01 -13.29
CA ASN A 39 7.22 4.43 -14.37
C ASN A 39 8.37 3.57 -13.85
N SER A 40 9.00 2.79 -14.73
CA SER A 40 10.10 1.88 -14.36
C SER A 40 11.30 2.57 -13.70
N ARG A 41 11.57 3.83 -14.04
CA ARG A 41 12.64 4.61 -13.40
C ARG A 41 12.32 4.90 -11.94
N MET A 42 11.07 5.25 -11.63
CA MET A 42 10.59 5.42 -10.24
C MET A 42 10.62 4.10 -9.46
N VAL A 43 10.27 2.98 -10.08
CA VAL A 43 10.36 1.66 -9.42
C VAL A 43 11.79 1.36 -9.00
N ASN A 44 12.77 1.65 -9.86
CA ASN A 44 14.18 1.37 -9.60
C ASN A 44 14.83 2.34 -8.60
N SER A 45 14.36 3.60 -8.54
CA SER A 45 14.77 4.57 -7.54
C SER A 45 13.65 5.57 -7.34
N MET A 46 12.93 5.43 -6.22
CA MET A 46 11.76 6.25 -5.94
C MET A 46 12.16 7.70 -5.77
N TYR A 47 11.36 8.61 -6.33
CA TYR A 47 11.52 10.06 -6.14
C TYR A 47 10.15 10.71 -5.99
N ASP A 48 10.11 11.86 -5.34
CA ASP A 48 8.90 12.68 -5.25
C ASP A 48 8.59 13.30 -6.63
N PRO A 49 7.46 12.95 -7.27
CA PRO A 49 7.07 13.49 -8.57
C PRO A 49 6.63 14.96 -8.51
N GLY A 50 6.54 15.55 -7.31
CA GLY A 50 6.13 16.92 -7.09
C GLY A 50 4.64 17.06 -6.77
N ARG A 51 4.19 18.30 -6.73
CA ARG A 51 2.82 18.64 -6.28
C ARG A 51 1.76 17.98 -7.14
N HIS A 52 0.69 17.50 -6.48
CA HIS A 52 -0.52 16.91 -7.07
C HIS A 52 -0.40 15.48 -7.61
N ILE A 53 0.77 14.85 -7.54
CA ILE A 53 0.93 13.44 -7.88
C ILE A 53 1.25 12.68 -6.60
N MET A 54 0.43 11.68 -6.27
CA MET A 54 0.66 10.79 -5.14
C MET A 54 1.05 9.41 -5.67
N ILE A 55 2.16 8.87 -5.18
CA ILE A 55 2.64 7.52 -5.53
C ILE A 55 3.01 6.67 -4.31
N PHE A 56 3.12 7.31 -3.15
CA PHE A 56 3.72 6.72 -1.97
C PHE A 56 2.81 5.67 -1.34
N HIS A 57 1.48 5.78 -1.50
CA HIS A 57 0.59 4.74 -0.98
C HIS A 57 0.76 3.44 -1.77
N PHE A 58 0.83 3.52 -3.09
CA PHE A 58 1.17 2.38 -3.93
C PHE A 58 2.56 1.84 -3.62
N ALA A 59 3.57 2.72 -3.46
CA ALA A 59 4.94 2.30 -3.21
C ALA A 59 5.07 1.44 -1.94
N VAL A 60 4.39 1.82 -0.85
CA VAL A 60 4.34 1.01 0.38
C VAL A 60 3.60 -0.32 0.16
N MET A 61 2.49 -0.30 -0.59
CA MET A 61 1.71 -1.50 -0.88
C MET A 61 2.47 -2.53 -1.72
N ALA A 62 3.28 -2.07 -2.68
CA ALA A 62 4.01 -2.92 -3.61
C ALA A 62 5.42 -3.30 -3.11
N ALA A 63 5.85 -2.80 -1.95
CA ALA A 63 7.21 -2.98 -1.48
C ALA A 63 7.53 -4.45 -1.16
N ASP A 64 8.55 -5.01 -1.82
CA ASP A 64 9.09 -6.36 -1.54
C ASP A 64 9.76 -6.48 -0.16
N LYS A 65 10.00 -5.34 0.50
CA LYS A 65 10.55 -5.22 1.86
C LYS A 65 9.48 -5.28 2.95
N SER A 66 8.22 -5.55 2.61
CA SER A 66 7.11 -5.60 3.57
C SER A 66 6.29 -6.89 3.43
N ASN A 67 6.12 -7.63 4.53
CA ASN A 67 5.29 -8.86 4.57
C ASN A 67 4.28 -8.88 5.72
N LYS A 68 4.18 -7.80 6.51
CA LYS A 68 3.16 -7.67 7.56
C LYS A 68 2.38 -6.39 7.36
N LEU A 69 1.08 -6.51 7.59
CA LEU A 69 0.09 -5.46 7.43
C LEU A 69 -0.85 -5.52 8.63
N GLY A 70 -1.24 -4.36 9.14
CA GLY A 70 -2.32 -4.24 10.12
C GLY A 70 -3.12 -2.98 9.85
N CYS A 71 -4.43 -3.10 9.73
CA CYS A 71 -5.30 -1.96 9.49
C CYS A 71 -6.27 -1.73 10.65
N ALA A 72 -6.70 -0.48 10.79
CA ALA A 72 -7.73 -0.05 11.70
C ALA A 72 -8.67 0.92 10.99
N MET A 73 -9.94 0.91 11.40
CA MET A 73 -10.96 1.80 10.88
C MET A 73 -11.68 2.47 12.04
N SER A 74 -11.96 3.76 11.92
CA SER A 74 -12.82 4.48 12.85
C SER A 74 -13.90 5.25 12.11
N GLN A 75 -15.08 5.35 12.72
CA GLN A 75 -16.23 6.07 12.19
C GLN A 75 -16.78 7.03 13.25
N TRP A 76 -17.06 8.26 12.84
CA TRP A 76 -17.66 9.28 13.71
C TRP A 76 -18.45 10.31 12.89
N SER A 77 -19.19 11.18 13.57
CA SER A 77 -19.80 12.35 12.93
C SER A 77 -18.80 13.51 12.93
N ASN A 78 -18.44 14.01 11.75
CA ASN A 78 -17.57 15.15 11.57
C ASN A 78 -18.38 16.31 10.98
N ASN A 79 -18.57 17.39 11.75
CA ASN A 79 -19.40 18.55 11.37
C ASN A 79 -20.82 18.15 10.90
N GLY A 80 -21.43 17.18 11.58
CA GLY A 80 -22.79 16.69 11.28
C GLY A 80 -22.86 15.65 10.17
N ASN A 81 -21.76 15.38 9.46
CA ASN A 81 -21.72 14.39 8.38
C ASN A 81 -21.03 13.09 8.84
N PRO A 82 -21.51 11.91 8.41
CA PRO A 82 -20.77 10.67 8.59
C PRO A 82 -19.36 10.74 8.00
N TYR A 83 -18.40 10.23 8.76
CA TYR A 83 -16.99 10.20 8.40
C TYR A 83 -16.40 8.83 8.75
N LEU A 84 -15.62 8.27 7.82
CA LEU A 84 -14.88 7.01 8.01
C LEU A 84 -13.42 7.25 7.70
N TYR A 85 -12.55 6.81 8.61
CA TYR A 85 -11.10 6.89 8.47
C TYR A 85 -10.49 5.50 8.48
N LEU A 86 -9.72 5.18 7.45
CA LEU A 86 -9.00 3.93 7.29
C LEU A 86 -7.50 4.18 7.41
N VAL A 87 -6.84 3.40 8.26
CA VAL A 87 -5.40 3.41 8.46
C VAL A 87 -4.88 2.01 8.23
N CYS A 88 -3.82 1.87 7.44
CA CYS A 88 -3.08 0.61 7.31
C CYS A 88 -1.59 0.86 7.57
N ASN A 89 -1.04 0.12 8.53
CA ASN A 89 0.38 0.11 8.83
C ASN A 89 1.06 -1.11 8.20
N TYR A 90 2.28 -0.92 7.74
CA TYR A 90 3.08 -1.91 7.04
C TYR A 90 4.37 -2.17 7.80
N SER A 91 4.93 -3.37 7.71
CA SER A 91 6.20 -3.74 8.37
C SER A 91 7.39 -2.89 7.93
N PHE A 92 7.31 -2.29 6.75
CA PHE A 92 8.33 -1.43 6.19
C PHE A 92 7.67 -0.22 5.48
N THR A 93 8.42 0.88 5.36
CA THR A 93 7.99 2.09 4.67
C THR A 93 8.76 2.24 3.37
N ASP A 94 8.15 2.87 2.38
CA ASP A 94 8.85 3.35 1.20
C ASP A 94 9.85 4.46 1.59
N ILE A 95 11.00 4.49 0.92
CA ILE A 95 12.09 5.44 1.20
C ILE A 95 12.61 5.99 -0.12
N VAL A 96 12.55 7.31 -0.28
CA VAL A 96 13.06 8.01 -1.47
C VAL A 96 14.51 7.62 -1.72
N GLY A 97 14.83 7.34 -2.98
CA GLY A 97 16.13 6.87 -3.45
C GLY A 97 16.25 5.35 -3.49
N LEU A 98 15.46 4.59 -2.72
CA LEU A 98 15.45 3.13 -2.78
C LEU A 98 14.49 2.61 -3.86
N PRO A 99 14.72 1.40 -4.38
CA PRO A 99 13.76 0.75 -5.24
C PRO A 99 12.49 0.36 -4.47
N MET A 100 11.33 0.56 -5.08
CA MET A 100 10.04 0.10 -4.53
C MET A 100 10.07 -1.43 -4.34
N TYR A 101 10.44 -2.15 -5.40
CA TYR A 101 10.69 -3.59 -5.40
C TYR A 101 11.79 -3.93 -6.41
N ALA A 102 12.44 -5.09 -6.24
CA ALA A 102 13.46 -5.56 -7.17
C ALA A 102 12.87 -5.90 -8.56
N GLN A 103 13.53 -5.45 -9.62
CA GLN A 103 13.20 -5.84 -10.98
C GLN A 103 13.72 -7.25 -11.28
N GLY A 104 12.89 -8.09 -11.91
CA GLY A 104 13.27 -9.44 -12.31
C GLY A 104 12.08 -10.26 -12.82
N GLU A 105 12.37 -11.50 -13.21
CA GLU A 105 11.31 -12.47 -13.52
C GLU A 105 10.53 -12.82 -12.24
N PRO A 106 9.21 -13.07 -12.34
CA PRO A 106 8.41 -13.45 -11.18
C PRO A 106 9.05 -14.60 -10.41
N CYS A 107 9.13 -14.44 -9.08
CA CYS A 107 9.70 -15.40 -8.15
C CYS A 107 11.22 -15.69 -8.28
N SER A 108 11.96 -15.03 -9.17
CA SER A 108 13.40 -15.30 -9.35
C SER A 108 14.25 -14.97 -8.12
N GLY A 109 13.75 -14.11 -7.23
CA GLY A 109 14.39 -13.74 -5.96
C GLY A 109 13.90 -14.53 -4.74
N CYS A 110 12.91 -15.41 -4.88
CA CYS A 110 12.37 -16.15 -3.73
C CYS A 110 13.29 -17.29 -3.31
N THR A 111 13.60 -17.37 -2.01
CA THR A 111 14.42 -18.42 -1.41
C THR A 111 13.60 -19.60 -0.89
N LYS A 112 12.30 -19.39 -0.64
CA LYS A 112 11.34 -20.42 -0.19
C LYS A 112 10.44 -20.93 -1.30
N GLY A 113 10.67 -20.46 -2.52
CA GLY A 113 9.89 -20.83 -3.70
C GLY A 113 8.72 -19.89 -3.98
N CYS A 114 8.05 -20.15 -5.10
CA CYS A 114 6.95 -19.34 -5.61
C CYS A 114 5.61 -19.83 -5.06
N ASN A 115 4.73 -18.89 -4.72
CA ASN A 115 3.43 -19.19 -4.17
C ASN A 115 2.49 -19.76 -5.25
N SER A 116 1.82 -20.87 -4.95
CA SER A 116 0.92 -21.55 -5.90
C SER A 116 -0.46 -20.87 -6.03
N ALA A 117 -0.89 -20.12 -5.02
CA ALA A 117 -2.17 -19.40 -5.03
C ALA A 117 -2.04 -17.97 -5.56
N TYR A 118 -0.86 -17.37 -5.43
CA TYR A 118 -0.60 -15.97 -5.80
C TYR A 118 0.58 -15.87 -6.76
N ALA A 119 0.27 -15.81 -8.06
CA ALA A 119 1.28 -15.71 -9.10
C ALA A 119 2.20 -14.50 -8.89
N GLY A 120 3.51 -14.76 -8.97
CA GLY A 120 4.55 -13.74 -8.80
C GLY A 120 4.87 -13.34 -7.37
N LEU A 121 4.27 -13.97 -6.36
CA LEU A 121 4.63 -13.79 -4.96
C LEU A 121 5.47 -14.97 -4.42
N CYS A 122 6.36 -14.68 -3.48
CA CYS A 122 7.07 -15.71 -2.72
C CYS A 122 6.15 -16.40 -1.71
N ASN A 123 6.58 -17.55 -1.20
CA ASN A 123 5.86 -18.26 -0.14
C ASN A 123 5.77 -17.44 1.17
N PRO A 124 4.76 -17.68 2.03
CA PRO A 124 4.54 -16.87 3.22
C PRO A 124 5.68 -16.88 4.25
N ASP A 125 6.54 -17.89 4.23
CA ASP A 125 7.72 -18.03 5.09
C ASP A 125 9.00 -17.41 4.48
N GLU A 126 8.87 -16.70 3.35
CA GLU A 126 9.98 -15.97 2.73
C GLU A 126 10.56 -14.93 3.71
N PRO A 127 11.88 -14.98 3.99
CA PRO A 127 12.53 -13.98 4.82
C PRO A 127 12.58 -12.63 4.08
N VAL A 128 12.01 -11.61 4.70
CA VAL A 128 12.10 -10.24 4.18
C VAL A 128 13.36 -9.56 4.72
N SER A 129 14.21 -9.09 3.81
CA SER A 129 15.38 -8.29 4.14
C SER A 129 15.07 -6.80 3.97
N VAL A 130 15.41 -6.01 4.98
CA VAL A 130 15.39 -4.55 4.90
C VAL A 130 16.81 -4.04 4.65
N PRO A 131 17.01 -2.99 3.85
CA PRO A 131 18.34 -2.52 3.45
C PRO A 131 19.16 -1.85 4.58
N PHE A 132 18.70 -1.87 5.83
CA PHE A 132 19.34 -1.21 6.99
C PHE A 132 19.21 -2.02 8.29
#